data_AF-A0A6A1VDJ5-F1
#
_entry.id   AF-A0A6A1VDJ5-F1
#
_cell.length_a   1.000
_cell.length_b   1.000
_cell.length_c   1.000
_cell.angle_alpha   90.00
_cell.angle_beta   90.00
_cell.angle_gamma   90.00
#
_symmetry.space_group_name_H-M   'P 1'
#
loop_
_entity.id
_entity.type
_entity.pdbx_description
1 polymer ?
#
loop_
_entity_poly.entity_id
_entity_poly.type
_entity_poly.pdbx_seq_one_letter_code
_entity_poly.pdbx_strand_id
1 'polypeptide(L)'
;MEFEQLMLGEAFSAQKTKQVHNKTSTASANASLSSNDLPHGSDSSRILEMGLPRHESAETKLSWLRSQIIGGEAEMDTPFGKRRLTYADHTASGRSLRYVEDLIRKNVLPSYGNSHTSDSYVGHRTTKMVHEAAKYIKKCLGGGEDDAIIFCGSGTTAAIKRLQEIDMRSGEIDGYDAIFLSPHKFIGGPGTPGILLMNKILYRLKSSPPSTCGGGTIIYVNGFNERDTLYYEDIEERENGGTPQIIQTVKAALTFWVKEHIGYEARGGCACAGPYAHSLLNVDEAHSLAFRDAFLKGYQGVKPGWAR
;
A
#
# COMPACT_ATOMS: atom_id res chain seq x y z
N MET A 1 -8.16 9.16 -8.00
CA MET A 1 -7.79 9.53 -9.38
C MET A 1 -6.42 10.20 -9.48
N GLU A 2 -5.99 11.09 -8.57
CA GLU A 2 -4.62 11.67 -8.60
C GLU A 2 -3.50 10.67 -8.32
N PHE A 3 -3.63 9.81 -7.29
CA PHE A 3 -2.64 8.75 -6.99
C PHE A 3 -2.46 7.76 -8.16
N GLU A 4 -3.56 7.33 -8.78
CA GLU A 4 -3.53 6.47 -9.98
C GLU A 4 -2.79 7.17 -11.13
N GLN A 5 -3.06 8.45 -11.38
CA GLN A 5 -2.43 9.21 -12.45
C GLN A 5 -0.91 9.36 -12.26
N LEU A 6 -0.43 9.56 -11.04
CA LEU A 6 1.00 9.63 -10.71
C LEU A 6 1.70 8.27 -10.89
N MET A 7 1.03 7.19 -10.47
CA MET A 7 1.54 5.83 -10.63
C MET A 7 1.59 5.38 -12.09
N LEU A 8 0.90 6.09 -13.00
CA LEU A 8 0.71 5.67 -14.39
C LEU A 8 1.24 6.64 -15.44
N GLY A 9 1.70 7.85 -15.09
CA GLY A 9 2.09 8.82 -16.12
C GLY A 9 3.04 9.95 -15.72
N GLU A 10 4.32 9.79 -16.09
CA GLU A 10 5.16 10.81 -16.75
C GLU A 10 6.02 10.17 -17.86
N ALA A 11 5.59 9.06 -18.46
CA ALA A 11 6.38 8.33 -19.44
C ALA A 11 6.51 9.01 -20.83
N PHE A 12 5.96 10.23 -21.04
CA PHE A 12 5.91 10.86 -22.36
C PHE A 12 6.26 12.36 -22.45
N SER A 13 6.77 13.01 -21.39
CA SER A 13 7.15 14.44 -21.49
C SER A 13 8.60 14.70 -21.95
N ALA A 14 9.44 13.67 -22.06
CA ALA A 14 10.88 13.82 -22.34
C ALA A 14 11.30 13.62 -23.82
N GLN A 15 10.38 13.78 -24.78
CA GLN A 15 10.70 13.83 -26.21
C GLN A 15 10.19 15.13 -26.84
N LYS A 16 10.73 16.26 -26.39
CA LYS A 16 10.83 17.48 -27.23
C LYS A 16 12.28 17.93 -27.29
N THR A 17 13.14 17.07 -27.82
CA THR A 17 14.47 17.46 -28.28
C THR A 17 14.35 18.03 -29.69
N LYS A 18 14.74 19.29 -29.81
CA LYS A 18 14.70 20.15 -30.99
C LYS A 18 15.15 19.43 -32.28
N GLN A 19 14.25 19.32 -33.26
CA GLN A 19 14.66 19.22 -34.65
C GLN A 19 14.93 20.63 -35.18
N VAL A 20 16.21 20.90 -35.41
CA VAL A 20 16.69 22.02 -36.22
C VAL A 20 16.43 21.69 -37.68
N HIS A 21 15.51 22.40 -38.34
CA HIS A 21 15.52 22.52 -39.79
C HIS A 21 15.15 23.94 -40.23
N ASN A 22 16.14 24.58 -40.85
CA ASN A 22 16.03 25.79 -41.64
C ASN A 22 15.09 25.57 -42.83
N LYS A 23 14.16 26.50 -43.06
CA LYS A 23 13.87 27.07 -44.39
C LYS A 23 13.06 28.36 -44.27
N THR A 24 13.39 29.27 -45.17
CA THR A 24 13.11 30.70 -45.28
C THR A 24 11.73 31.07 -45.86
N SER A 25 11.22 32.27 -45.46
CA SER A 25 10.35 33.23 -46.19
C SER A 25 8.91 32.77 -46.55
N THR A 26 7.80 33.50 -46.39
CA THR A 26 7.45 34.94 -46.53
C THR A 26 6.06 35.23 -45.90
N ALA A 27 5.89 36.48 -45.43
CA ALA A 27 4.70 37.30 -45.14
C ALA A 27 3.25 36.77 -45.30
N SER A 28 2.36 37.03 -44.32
CA SER A 28 1.42 38.18 -44.26
C SER A 28 0.18 37.97 -43.36
N ALA A 29 -0.12 39.01 -42.58
CA ALA A 29 -1.43 39.58 -42.20
C ALA A 29 -2.50 38.82 -41.35
N ASN A 30 -2.85 39.51 -40.25
CA ASN A 30 -4.20 39.81 -39.72
C ASN A 30 -4.94 38.84 -38.76
N ALA A 31 -5.02 39.32 -37.51
CA ALA A 31 -6.23 39.74 -36.79
C ALA A 31 -7.05 38.75 -35.94
N SER A 32 -7.45 39.31 -34.78
CA SER A 32 -8.53 38.97 -33.84
C SER A 32 -8.42 37.69 -33.00
N LEU A 33 -8.03 37.90 -31.73
CA LEU A 33 -8.45 37.06 -30.61
C LEU A 33 -9.95 37.26 -30.37
N SER A 34 -10.77 36.25 -30.66
CA SER A 34 -12.13 36.15 -30.15
C SER A 34 -12.16 35.10 -29.04
N SER A 35 -12.38 35.56 -27.81
CA SER A 35 -12.81 34.74 -26.69
C SER A 35 -14.23 34.24 -26.93
N ASN A 36 -14.39 32.93 -27.12
CA ASN A 36 -15.52 32.09 -26.72
C ASN A 36 -15.58 30.90 -27.66
N ASP A 37 -15.07 29.76 -27.20
CA ASP A 37 -15.56 28.43 -27.56
C ASP A 37 -15.00 27.43 -26.52
N LEU A 38 -15.79 27.15 -25.49
CA LEU A 38 -15.64 25.94 -24.68
C LEU A 38 -16.09 24.74 -25.52
N PRO A 39 -15.50 23.57 -25.28
CA PRO A 39 -16.35 22.42 -25.02
C PRO A 39 -16.02 21.80 -23.66
N HIS A 40 -17.02 21.85 -22.78
CA HIS A 40 -17.23 20.82 -21.77
C HIS A 40 -17.26 19.45 -22.46
N GLY A 41 -16.35 18.55 -22.11
CA GLY A 41 -16.41 17.17 -22.60
C GLY A 41 -15.15 16.35 -22.38
N SER A 42 -15.31 15.30 -21.57
CA SER A 42 -14.54 14.06 -21.57
C SER A 42 -13.02 14.13 -21.34
N ASP A 43 -12.61 14.10 -20.06
CA ASP A 43 -11.29 13.59 -19.67
C ASP A 43 -11.41 12.10 -19.23
N SER A 44 -12.16 11.31 -20.01
CA SER A 44 -12.34 9.87 -19.82
C SER A 44 -11.32 9.02 -20.58
N SER A 45 -10.26 9.63 -21.12
CA SER A 45 -9.34 9.01 -22.08
C SER A 45 -8.09 8.36 -21.48
N ARG A 46 -7.93 8.29 -20.15
CA ARG A 46 -6.74 7.65 -19.50
C ARG A 46 -7.00 6.30 -18.84
N ILE A 47 -8.19 5.73 -19.02
CA ILE A 47 -8.62 4.51 -18.30
C ILE A 47 -8.24 3.22 -19.06
N LEU A 48 -7.87 3.32 -20.34
CA LEU A 48 -7.62 2.17 -21.21
C LEU A 48 -6.25 1.48 -21.04
N GLU A 49 -5.34 2.01 -20.21
CA GLU A 49 -4.04 1.34 -19.97
C GLU A 49 -4.03 0.40 -18.75
N MET A 50 -5.11 0.35 -17.95
CA MET A 50 -5.07 -0.39 -16.68
C MET A 50 -5.65 -1.81 -16.72
N GLY A 51 -6.18 -2.29 -17.85
CA GLY A 51 -6.69 -3.68 -17.97
C GLY A 51 -7.69 -4.10 -16.88
N LEU A 52 -8.34 -3.12 -16.24
CA LEU A 52 -9.16 -3.28 -15.05
C LEU A 52 -10.60 -2.91 -15.41
N PRO A 53 -11.51 -3.89 -15.41
CA PRO A 53 -12.86 -3.63 -15.87
C PRO A 53 -13.67 -2.84 -14.84
N ARG A 54 -14.06 -1.61 -15.18
CA ARG A 54 -14.76 -0.70 -14.26
C ARG A 54 -16.26 -1.00 -14.08
N HIS A 55 -16.85 -1.81 -14.97
CA HIS A 55 -18.29 -2.10 -14.99
C HIS A 55 -18.56 -3.59 -15.22
N GLU A 56 -17.91 -4.44 -14.44
CA GLU A 56 -18.12 -5.87 -14.50
C GLU A 56 -18.78 -6.43 -13.25
N SER A 57 -19.45 -7.57 -13.44
CA SER A 57 -20.06 -8.35 -12.37
C SER A 57 -19.05 -8.71 -11.27
N ALA A 58 -19.54 -8.98 -10.07
CA ALA A 58 -18.70 -9.48 -8.97
C ALA A 58 -17.87 -10.71 -9.40
N GLU A 59 -18.45 -11.61 -10.19
CA GLU A 59 -17.74 -12.80 -10.68
C GLU A 59 -16.55 -12.45 -11.58
N THR A 60 -16.69 -11.46 -12.46
CA THR A 60 -15.58 -11.10 -13.34
C THR A 60 -14.45 -10.42 -12.57
N LYS A 61 -14.78 -9.57 -11.58
CA LYS A 61 -13.78 -8.99 -10.66
C LYS A 61 -13.05 -10.07 -9.85
N LEU A 62 -13.77 -11.06 -9.35
CA LEU A 62 -13.20 -12.19 -8.62
C LEU A 62 -12.34 -13.09 -9.53
N SER A 63 -12.78 -13.33 -10.76
CA SER A 63 -12.00 -14.06 -11.78
C SER A 63 -10.69 -13.34 -12.10
N TRP A 64 -10.75 -12.02 -12.32
CA TRP A 64 -9.56 -11.19 -12.48
C TRP A 64 -8.66 -11.30 -11.25
N LEU A 65 -9.20 -11.15 -10.03
CA LEU A 65 -8.41 -11.25 -8.79
C LEU A 65 -7.69 -12.59 -8.67
N ARG A 66 -8.37 -13.71 -8.94
CA ARG A 66 -7.79 -15.06 -8.94
C ARG A 66 -6.65 -15.17 -9.96
N SER A 67 -6.81 -14.59 -11.15
CA SER A 67 -5.76 -14.59 -12.19
C SER A 67 -4.49 -13.84 -11.78
N GLN A 68 -4.61 -12.88 -10.86
CA GLN A 68 -3.50 -12.07 -10.38
C GLN A 68 -2.71 -12.73 -9.24
N ILE A 69 -3.21 -13.79 -8.61
CA ILE A 69 -2.55 -14.43 -7.45
C ILE A 69 -1.21 -15.03 -7.88
N ILE A 70 -0.12 -14.52 -7.31
CA ILE A 70 1.21 -15.09 -7.52
C ILE A 70 1.27 -16.45 -6.80
N GLY A 71 1.57 -17.50 -7.57
CA GLY A 71 1.61 -18.88 -7.07
C GLY A 71 0.23 -19.54 -6.96
N GLY A 72 -0.82 -18.99 -7.56
CA GLY A 72 -2.17 -19.60 -7.55
C GLY A 72 -2.25 -20.97 -8.24
N GLU A 73 -1.37 -21.22 -9.20
CA GLU A 73 -1.20 -22.51 -9.89
C GLU A 73 0.07 -23.26 -9.43
N ALA A 74 0.67 -22.85 -8.30
CA ALA A 74 1.83 -23.53 -7.78
C ALA A 74 1.47 -24.97 -7.39
N GLU A 75 2.40 -25.89 -7.62
CA GLU A 75 2.28 -27.29 -7.21
C GLU A 75 3.37 -27.62 -6.20
N MET A 76 3.08 -28.60 -5.35
CA MET A 76 4.04 -29.14 -4.39
C MET A 76 4.09 -30.66 -4.52
N ASP A 77 5.28 -31.21 -4.33
CA ASP A 77 5.45 -32.64 -4.16
C ASP A 77 4.99 -33.04 -2.76
N THR A 78 4.13 -34.05 -2.70
CA THR A 78 3.63 -34.62 -1.45
C THR A 78 3.92 -36.12 -1.43
N PRO A 79 3.88 -36.77 -0.26
CA PRO A 79 3.93 -38.23 -0.16
C PRO A 79 2.83 -38.95 -0.97
N PHE A 80 1.78 -38.24 -1.40
CA PHE A 80 0.65 -38.76 -2.17
C PHE A 80 0.65 -38.27 -3.63
N GLY A 81 1.82 -37.90 -4.15
CA GLY A 81 2.03 -37.39 -5.50
C GLY A 81 2.03 -35.86 -5.58
N LYS A 82 2.16 -35.34 -6.81
CA LYS A 82 2.12 -33.90 -7.08
C LYS A 82 0.72 -33.37 -6.83
N ARG A 83 0.59 -32.29 -6.05
CA ARG A 83 -0.69 -31.67 -5.70
C ARG A 83 -0.62 -30.16 -5.90
N ARG A 84 -1.73 -29.55 -6.29
CA ARG A 84 -1.87 -28.09 -6.35
C ARG A 84 -1.81 -27.50 -4.94
N LEU A 85 -0.98 -26.47 -4.76
CA LEU A 85 -0.87 -25.71 -3.53
C LEU A 85 -2.16 -24.90 -3.31
N THR A 86 -2.95 -25.24 -2.30
CA THR A 86 -4.19 -24.52 -2.00
C THR A 86 -3.99 -23.62 -0.80
N TYR A 87 -3.79 -22.33 -1.04
CA TYR A 87 -3.63 -21.37 0.03
C TYR A 87 -4.96 -20.99 0.68
N ALA A 88 -5.16 -21.39 1.93
CA ALA A 88 -6.35 -21.11 2.72
C ALA A 88 -6.03 -20.36 4.03
N ASP A 89 -4.89 -19.65 4.07
CA ASP A 89 -4.45 -18.85 5.23
C ASP A 89 -4.53 -17.33 4.99
N HIS A 90 -5.45 -16.89 4.13
CA HIS A 90 -5.68 -15.48 3.82
C HIS A 90 -5.94 -14.60 5.05
N THR A 91 -6.29 -15.21 6.18
CA THR A 91 -6.55 -14.57 7.45
C THR A 91 -5.28 -14.18 8.20
N ALA A 92 -4.18 -14.92 8.02
CA ALA A 92 -2.90 -14.58 8.58
C ALA A 92 -2.15 -13.57 7.70
N SER A 93 -2.15 -13.78 6.38
CA SER A 93 -1.58 -12.88 5.39
C SER A 93 -2.28 -13.07 4.05
N GLY A 94 -2.42 -12.01 3.26
CA GLY A 94 -2.84 -12.18 1.87
C GLY A 94 -1.77 -12.86 1.02
N ARG A 95 -2.10 -13.16 -0.23
CA ARG A 95 -1.12 -13.50 -1.28
C ARG A 95 -0.75 -12.25 -2.07
N SER A 96 0.48 -12.17 -2.55
CA SER A 96 0.89 -11.11 -3.49
C SER A 96 0.11 -11.22 -4.80
N LEU A 97 -0.14 -10.05 -5.40
CA LEU A 97 -0.81 -9.93 -6.70
C LEU A 97 0.19 -9.46 -7.74
N ARG A 98 0.21 -10.12 -8.90
CA ARG A 98 1.07 -9.76 -10.04
C ARG A 98 0.87 -8.30 -10.42
N TYR A 99 -0.37 -7.84 -10.46
CA TYR A 99 -0.73 -6.45 -10.66
C TYR A 99 0.03 -5.46 -9.74
N VAL A 100 0.02 -5.72 -8.43
CA VAL A 100 0.67 -4.85 -7.43
C VAL A 100 2.19 -4.89 -7.60
N GLU A 101 2.77 -6.08 -7.74
CA GLU A 101 4.22 -6.22 -7.89
C GLU A 101 4.72 -5.62 -9.22
N ASP A 102 3.97 -5.77 -10.31
CA ASP A 102 4.33 -5.20 -11.61
C ASP A 102 4.23 -3.68 -11.63
N LEU A 103 3.25 -3.08 -10.95
CA LEU A 103 3.18 -1.62 -10.81
C LEU A 103 4.38 -1.08 -10.04
N ILE A 104 4.76 -1.73 -8.94
CA ILE A 104 5.96 -1.34 -8.19
C ILE A 104 7.19 -1.46 -9.08
N ARG A 105 7.35 -2.61 -9.74
CA ARG A 105 8.50 -2.90 -10.60
C ARG A 105 8.63 -1.92 -11.77
N LYS A 106 7.51 -1.55 -12.40
CA LYS A 106 7.51 -0.70 -13.61
C LYS A 106 7.50 0.79 -13.30
N ASN A 107 6.88 1.21 -12.19
CA ASN A 107 6.56 2.63 -11.99
C ASN A 107 7.22 3.24 -10.75
N VAL A 108 7.66 2.42 -9.78
CA VAL A 108 8.32 2.90 -8.56
C VAL A 108 9.82 2.66 -8.64
N LEU A 109 10.23 1.41 -8.86
CA LEU A 109 11.66 1.02 -8.81
C LEU A 109 12.55 1.78 -9.81
N PRO A 110 12.13 2.11 -11.05
CA PRO A 110 13.01 2.79 -12.00
C PRO A 110 13.40 4.21 -11.60
N SER A 111 12.58 4.88 -10.80
CA SER A 111 12.84 6.25 -10.32
C SER A 111 13.07 6.31 -8.81
N TYR A 112 13.36 5.18 -8.17
CA TYR A 112 13.57 5.10 -6.74
C TYR A 112 14.77 5.95 -6.33
N GLY A 113 14.54 6.89 -5.41
CA GLY A 113 15.58 7.70 -4.79
C GLY A 113 15.24 7.92 -3.32
N ASN A 114 16.26 8.10 -2.50
CA ASN A 114 16.04 8.44 -1.10
C ASN A 114 15.37 9.83 -1.00
N SER A 115 14.38 9.98 -0.14
CA SER A 115 13.49 11.14 -0.05
C SER A 115 14.06 12.32 0.75
N HIS A 116 15.32 12.24 1.20
CA HIS A 116 15.93 13.25 2.05
C HIS A 116 16.14 14.61 1.39
N THR A 117 16.18 14.68 0.05
CA THR A 117 16.24 15.96 -0.68
C THR A 117 15.34 15.92 -1.91
N SER A 118 14.53 16.97 -2.07
CA SER A 118 13.69 17.17 -3.27
C SER A 118 14.48 17.78 -4.44
N ASP A 119 15.76 18.10 -4.25
CA ASP A 119 16.59 18.73 -5.29
C ASP A 119 16.94 17.75 -6.41
N SER A 120 16.93 16.44 -6.12
CA SER A 120 17.12 15.40 -7.13
C SER A 120 15.78 14.99 -7.73
N TYR A 121 15.77 14.69 -9.05
CA TYR A 121 14.57 14.18 -9.73
C TYR A 121 13.99 12.94 -9.03
N VAL A 122 14.86 11.98 -8.66
CA VAL A 122 14.46 10.73 -8.01
C VAL A 122 13.95 10.94 -6.57
N GLY A 123 14.56 11.86 -5.83
CA GLY A 123 14.12 12.24 -4.48
C GLY A 123 12.75 12.93 -4.53
N HIS A 124 12.59 13.96 -5.39
CA HIS A 124 11.31 14.65 -5.59
C HIS A 124 10.18 13.69 -5.98
N ARG A 125 10.44 12.83 -6.98
CA ARG A 125 9.45 11.88 -7.50
C ARG A 125 9.04 10.85 -6.44
N THR A 126 10.02 10.33 -5.70
CA THR A 126 9.76 9.34 -4.66
C THR A 126 9.01 9.93 -3.47
N THR A 127 9.40 11.11 -3.00
CA THR A 127 8.69 11.85 -1.94
C THR A 127 7.24 12.11 -2.32
N LYS A 128 7.00 12.59 -3.55
CA LYS A 128 5.64 12.83 -4.07
C LYS A 128 4.79 11.56 -4.09
N MET A 129 5.33 10.43 -4.57
CA MET A 129 4.61 9.16 -4.58
C MET A 129 4.21 8.70 -3.18
N VAL A 130 5.10 8.83 -2.20
CA VAL A 130 4.82 8.43 -0.82
C VAL A 130 3.76 9.33 -0.18
N HIS A 131 3.84 10.65 -0.38
CA HIS A 131 2.84 11.58 0.14
C HIS A 131 1.44 11.30 -0.44
N GLU A 132 1.34 11.07 -1.74
CA GLU A 132 0.06 10.72 -2.38
C GLU A 132 -0.46 9.36 -1.93
N ALA A 133 0.42 8.35 -1.77
CA ALA A 133 0.05 7.06 -1.22
C ALA A 133 -0.47 7.18 0.22
N ALA A 134 0.21 7.95 1.07
CA ALA A 134 -0.17 8.19 2.46
C ALA A 134 -1.53 8.89 2.55
N LYS A 135 -1.71 9.96 1.78
CA LYS A 135 -2.97 10.71 1.67
C LYS A 135 -4.12 9.82 1.20
N TYR A 136 -3.87 8.97 0.20
CA TYR A 136 -4.87 8.02 -0.28
C TYR A 136 -5.27 7.02 0.80
N ILE A 137 -4.32 6.40 1.50
CA ILE A 137 -4.61 5.44 2.57
C ILE A 137 -5.36 6.13 3.72
N LYS A 138 -4.91 7.32 4.14
CA LYS A 138 -5.55 8.13 5.19
C LYS A 138 -7.02 8.40 4.85
N LYS A 139 -7.30 8.79 3.60
CA LYS A 139 -8.67 8.96 3.10
C LYS A 139 -9.48 7.66 3.15
N CYS A 140 -8.91 6.52 2.73
CA CYS A 140 -9.59 5.22 2.79
C CYS A 140 -9.92 4.77 4.22
N LEU A 141 -9.17 5.26 5.21
CA LEU A 141 -9.41 5.01 6.63
C LEU A 141 -10.37 6.03 7.27
N GLY A 142 -10.82 7.04 6.52
CA GLY A 142 -11.69 8.10 7.02
C GLY A 142 -10.97 9.21 7.80
N GLY A 143 -9.64 9.27 7.73
CA GLY A 143 -8.84 10.28 8.43
C GLY A 143 -8.94 11.66 7.77
N GLY A 144 -9.05 12.70 8.61
CA GLY A 144 -9.09 14.11 8.23
C GLY A 144 -7.79 14.87 8.53
N GLU A 145 -7.84 16.19 8.47
CA GLU A 145 -6.70 17.08 8.74
C GLU A 145 -6.22 17.02 10.20
N ASP A 146 -7.11 16.66 11.13
CA ASP A 146 -6.81 16.52 12.56
C ASP A 146 -6.21 15.16 12.93
N ASP A 147 -6.02 14.27 11.95
CA ASP A 147 -5.43 12.96 12.14
C ASP A 147 -4.00 12.91 11.59
N ALA A 148 -3.16 12.04 12.13
CA ALA A 148 -1.83 11.72 11.62
C ALA A 148 -1.77 10.23 11.23
N ILE A 149 -1.20 9.93 10.07
CA ILE A 149 -0.91 8.56 9.65
C ILE A 149 0.57 8.22 9.85
N ILE A 150 0.84 7.13 10.56
CA ILE A 150 2.18 6.63 10.86
C ILE A 150 2.33 5.22 10.30
N PHE A 151 3.33 5.04 9.44
CA PHE A 151 3.71 3.75 8.89
C PHE A 151 4.67 3.06 9.84
N CYS A 152 4.14 2.09 10.57
CA CYS A 152 4.87 1.29 11.54
C CYS A 152 5.59 0.14 10.81
N GLY A 153 6.51 -0.55 11.49
CA GLY A 153 7.10 -1.79 10.95
C GLY A 153 6.04 -2.86 10.59
N SER A 154 6.45 -4.07 10.25
CA SER A 154 5.48 -5.07 9.76
C SER A 154 4.38 -5.42 10.78
N GLY A 155 3.13 -5.28 10.35
CA GLY A 155 1.94 -5.73 11.06
C GLY A 155 1.48 -4.86 12.24
N THR A 156 0.34 -5.25 12.80
CA THR A 156 -0.36 -4.49 13.83
C THR A 156 0.42 -4.45 15.14
N THR A 157 1.27 -5.43 15.43
CA THR A 157 2.13 -5.42 16.63
C THR A 157 3.03 -4.19 16.67
N ALA A 158 3.64 -3.81 15.54
CA ALA A 158 4.47 -2.62 15.47
C ALA A 158 3.65 -1.34 15.70
N ALA A 159 2.43 -1.32 15.17
CA ALA A 159 1.52 -0.19 15.33
C ALA A 159 0.96 -0.07 16.76
N ILE A 160 0.62 -1.19 17.41
CA ILE A 160 0.22 -1.22 18.82
C ILE A 160 1.38 -0.79 19.73
N LYS A 161 2.60 -1.24 19.45
CA LYS A 161 3.78 -0.80 20.22
C LYS A 161 3.93 0.72 20.16
N ARG A 162 3.77 1.32 18.96
CA ARG A 162 3.73 2.79 18.78
C ARG A 162 2.65 3.45 19.62
N LEU A 163 1.44 2.88 19.68
CA LEU A 163 0.38 3.41 20.53
C LEU A 163 0.67 3.27 22.02
N GLN A 164 1.31 2.18 22.46
CA GLN A 164 1.66 2.01 23.87
C GLN A 164 2.64 3.08 24.36
N GLU A 165 3.39 3.68 23.43
CA GLU A 165 4.26 4.84 23.68
C GLU A 165 3.49 6.18 23.69
N ILE A 166 2.19 6.16 23.37
CA ILE A 166 1.26 7.30 23.30
C ILE A 166 0.26 7.25 24.47
N ASP A 167 0.12 8.38 25.16
CA ASP A 167 -0.83 8.53 26.27
C ASP A 167 -2.26 8.78 25.73
N MET A 168 -3.17 7.86 26.03
CA MET A 168 -4.55 7.89 25.52
C MET A 168 -5.42 8.86 26.31
N ARG A 169 -6.35 9.55 25.65
CA ARG A 169 -7.40 10.29 26.35
C ARG A 169 -8.30 9.33 27.13
N SER A 170 -8.67 9.71 28.35
CA SER A 170 -9.68 9.01 29.14
C SER A 170 -10.94 9.86 29.24
N GLY A 171 -12.11 9.32 28.86
CA GLY A 171 -13.38 9.76 29.46
C GLY A 171 -14.50 10.28 28.56
N GLU A 172 -14.33 10.49 27.25
CA GLU A 172 -15.42 10.94 26.36
C GLU A 172 -15.53 10.08 25.08
N ILE A 173 -16.76 9.87 24.58
CA ILE A 173 -17.06 8.98 23.45
C ILE A 173 -17.34 9.83 22.21
N ASP A 174 -16.27 10.19 21.50
CA ASP A 174 -16.31 11.17 20.41
C ASP A 174 -15.70 10.61 19.08
N GLY A 175 -15.65 9.28 18.92
CA GLY A 175 -15.09 8.62 17.75
C GLY A 175 -13.96 7.65 18.09
N TYR A 176 -13.21 7.19 17.08
CA TYR A 176 -12.01 6.38 17.31
C TYR A 176 -10.81 7.30 17.54
N ASP A 177 -10.16 7.18 18.70
CA ASP A 177 -8.91 7.88 19.01
C ASP A 177 -7.74 7.46 18.10
N ALA A 178 -7.70 6.16 17.78
CA ALA A 178 -6.70 5.56 16.91
C ALA A 178 -7.22 4.31 16.20
N ILE A 179 -6.71 4.06 14.99
CA ILE A 179 -6.96 2.89 14.17
C ILE A 179 -5.63 2.20 13.88
N PHE A 180 -5.60 0.89 14.10
CA PHE A 180 -4.46 0.02 13.80
C PHE A 180 -4.81 -0.95 12.70
N LEU A 181 -4.03 -0.98 11.63
CA LEU A 181 -4.27 -1.89 10.52
C LEU A 181 -3.01 -2.65 10.12
N SER A 182 -3.22 -3.91 9.72
CA SER A 182 -2.24 -4.76 9.05
C SER A 182 -2.64 -4.93 7.57
N PRO A 183 -2.22 -4.05 6.65
CA PRO A 183 -2.51 -4.23 5.23
C PRO A 183 -1.96 -5.54 4.67
N HIS A 184 -0.95 -6.16 5.32
CA HIS A 184 -0.41 -7.46 4.88
C HIS A 184 -1.43 -8.61 4.94
N LYS A 185 -2.52 -8.44 5.69
CA LYS A 185 -3.63 -9.39 5.74
C LYS A 185 -4.57 -9.26 4.54
N PHE A 186 -4.46 -8.18 3.76
CA PHE A 186 -5.22 -8.03 2.52
C PHE A 186 -4.51 -8.72 1.37
N ILE A 187 -5.28 -9.16 0.38
CA ILE A 187 -4.74 -9.68 -0.87
C ILE A 187 -3.94 -8.58 -1.60
N GLY A 188 -2.74 -8.90 -2.06
CA GLY A 188 -1.74 -7.93 -2.54
C GLY A 188 -0.87 -7.31 -1.44
N GLY A 189 -1.25 -7.49 -0.17
CA GLY A 189 -0.63 -6.85 0.98
C GLY A 189 0.70 -7.40 1.50
N PRO A 190 1.20 -8.61 1.19
CA PRO A 190 2.47 -9.08 1.75
C PRO A 190 3.62 -8.08 1.57
N GLY A 191 4.34 -7.76 2.65
CA GLY A 191 5.42 -6.77 2.64
C GLY A 191 4.98 -5.31 2.84
N THR A 192 3.72 -5.06 3.18
CA THR A 192 3.22 -3.73 3.58
C THR A 192 3.50 -3.42 5.06
N PRO A 193 3.60 -2.13 5.43
CA PRO A 193 3.84 -1.70 6.80
C PRO A 193 2.56 -1.82 7.64
N GLY A 194 2.69 -1.95 8.96
CA GLY A 194 1.58 -1.68 9.87
C GLY A 194 1.20 -0.20 9.80
N ILE A 195 -0.08 0.11 10.00
CA ILE A 195 -0.56 1.50 9.92
C ILE A 195 -1.19 1.87 11.25
N LEU A 196 -0.78 3.02 11.77
CA LEU A 196 -1.41 3.74 12.88
C LEU A 196 -1.98 5.04 12.32
N LEU A 197 -3.31 5.17 12.31
CA LEU A 197 -3.98 6.44 12.09
C LEU A 197 -4.52 6.92 13.43
N MET A 198 -4.23 8.15 13.83
CA MET A 198 -4.65 8.63 15.15
C MET A 198 -4.91 10.12 15.15
N ASN A 199 -5.73 10.58 16.09
CA ASN A 199 -5.93 12.00 16.30
C ASN A 199 -4.62 12.68 16.73
N LYS A 200 -4.26 13.81 16.10
CA LYS A 200 -3.02 14.55 16.36
C LYS A 200 -2.87 14.99 17.82
N ILE A 201 -3.98 15.20 18.55
CA ILE A 201 -3.94 15.63 19.96
C ILE A 201 -3.37 14.53 20.88
N LEU A 202 -3.37 13.28 20.43
CA LEU A 202 -2.74 12.17 21.15
C LEU A 202 -1.21 12.19 21.03
N TYR A 203 -0.65 12.86 20.00
CA TYR A 203 0.79 12.93 19.80
C TYR A 203 1.46 13.91 20.77
N ARG A 204 1.81 13.43 21.97
CA ARG A 204 2.49 14.23 23.01
C ARG A 204 4.02 14.17 22.97
N LEU A 205 4.60 13.47 21.98
CA LEU A 205 6.04 13.36 21.78
C LEU A 205 6.67 14.60 21.12
N LYS A 206 5.94 15.72 20.96
CA LYS A 206 6.49 16.94 20.33
C LYS A 206 7.77 17.44 21.02
N SER A 207 7.84 17.30 22.34
CA SER A 207 8.98 17.72 23.19
C SER A 207 9.99 16.61 23.50
N SER A 208 9.86 15.42 22.92
CA SER A 208 10.69 14.25 23.19
C SER A 208 11.17 13.61 21.89
N PRO A 209 12.31 12.91 21.81
CA PRO A 209 12.75 12.29 20.56
C PRO A 209 11.65 11.44 19.89
N PRO A 210 11.55 11.41 18.55
CA PRO A 210 10.59 10.56 17.86
C PRO A 210 10.84 9.11 18.18
N SER A 211 9.79 8.32 18.02
CA SER A 211 9.81 6.93 18.40
C SER A 211 10.81 6.12 17.55
N THR A 212 11.11 6.57 16.32
CA THR A 212 12.28 6.13 15.52
C THR A 212 13.15 7.33 15.16
N CYS A 213 14.35 7.41 15.72
CA CYS A 213 15.33 8.42 15.35
C CYS A 213 16.08 8.01 14.07
N GLY A 214 16.07 8.87 13.04
CA GLY A 214 16.80 8.65 11.79
C GLY A 214 17.06 9.96 11.04
N GLY A 215 17.91 9.91 10.01
CA GLY A 215 18.17 11.07 9.15
C GLY A 215 16.87 11.67 8.59
N GLY A 216 16.75 13.00 8.55
CA GLY A 216 15.52 13.67 8.09
C GLY A 216 14.42 13.86 9.16
N THR A 217 14.64 13.44 10.42
CA THR A 217 13.73 13.78 11.54
C THR A 217 14.20 14.97 12.37
N ILE A 218 15.49 15.32 12.22
CA ILE A 218 16.19 16.30 13.03
C ILE A 218 16.49 17.52 12.16
N ILE A 219 16.04 18.69 12.61
CA ILE A 219 16.37 20.00 12.04
C ILE A 219 17.73 20.46 12.56
N TYR A 220 18.00 20.23 13.85
CA TYR A 220 19.24 20.64 14.50
C TYR A 220 19.62 19.66 15.62
N VAL A 221 20.87 19.20 15.64
CA VAL A 221 21.42 18.34 16.71
C VAL A 221 22.21 19.20 17.69
N ASN A 222 21.86 19.15 18.97
CA ASN A 222 22.69 19.73 20.03
C ASN A 222 23.54 18.63 20.70
N GLY A 223 24.86 18.81 20.72
CA GLY A 223 25.80 17.84 21.30
C GLY A 223 26.01 17.93 22.81
N PHE A 224 25.40 18.91 23.48
CA PHE A 224 25.56 19.18 24.92
C PHE A 224 24.30 18.86 25.73
N ASN A 225 23.12 19.06 25.14
CA ASN A 225 21.84 18.79 25.79
C ASN A 225 20.82 18.29 24.76
N GLU A 226 20.35 17.06 24.95
CA GLU A 226 19.39 16.42 24.04
C GLU A 226 18.07 17.20 23.94
N ARG A 227 17.68 17.95 24.98
CA ARG A 227 16.45 18.78 24.97
C ARG A 227 16.51 19.95 23.98
N ASP A 228 17.71 20.33 23.57
CA ASP A 228 17.93 21.44 22.63
C ASP A 228 18.09 20.93 21.19
N THR A 229 17.89 19.62 20.96
CA THR A 229 17.79 19.03 19.61
C THR A 229 16.42 19.36 19.03
N LEU A 230 16.39 20.02 17.86
CA LEU A 230 15.17 20.42 17.18
C LEU A 230 14.78 19.35 16.16
N TYR A 231 13.51 18.98 16.18
CA TYR A 231 12.91 17.97 15.30
C TYR A 231 11.79 18.61 14.46
N TYR A 232 11.37 17.95 13.39
CA TYR A 232 10.20 18.40 12.62
C TYR A 232 8.92 18.44 13.49
N GLU A 233 8.09 19.46 13.22
CA GLU A 233 6.79 19.67 13.87
C GLU A 233 5.69 18.80 13.27
N ASP A 234 5.80 18.49 11.97
CA ASP A 234 4.87 17.59 11.31
C ASP A 234 5.07 16.16 11.83
N ILE A 235 4.00 15.57 12.36
CA ILE A 235 4.02 14.26 13.02
C ILE A 235 4.37 13.15 12.03
N GLU A 236 3.85 13.24 10.80
CA GLU A 236 4.03 12.22 9.77
C GLU A 236 5.48 12.23 9.25
N GLU A 237 6.08 13.41 9.03
CA GLU A 237 7.49 13.55 8.68
C GLU A 237 8.41 13.09 9.82
N ARG A 238 8.08 13.48 11.05
CA ARG A 238 8.87 13.19 12.25
C ARG A 238 8.95 11.70 12.58
N GLU A 239 7.88 10.94 12.32
CA GLU A 239 7.83 9.49 12.57
C GLU A 239 8.31 8.64 11.38
N ASN A 240 8.48 9.24 10.19
CA ASN A 240 9.02 8.58 8.99
C ASN A 240 10.54 8.74 8.83
N GLY A 241 11.27 8.76 9.95
CA GLY A 241 12.70 9.01 9.98
C GLY A 241 13.60 7.98 9.32
N GLY A 242 14.76 8.44 8.83
CA GLY A 242 15.71 7.62 8.10
C GLY A 242 15.24 7.40 6.66
N THR A 243 15.53 6.23 6.08
CA THR A 243 14.97 5.86 4.77
C THR A 243 13.49 5.49 4.97
N PRO A 244 12.53 6.27 4.47
CA PRO A 244 11.12 5.98 4.71
C PRO A 244 10.72 4.69 4.01
N GLN A 245 9.61 4.10 4.44
CA GLN A 245 9.07 2.85 3.90
C GLN A 245 8.41 3.04 2.52
N ILE A 246 9.13 3.65 1.57
CA ILE A 246 8.62 4.12 0.27
C ILE A 246 7.85 3.03 -0.47
N ILE A 247 8.52 1.90 -0.75
CA ILE A 247 7.94 0.81 -1.55
C ILE A 247 6.76 0.20 -0.79
N GLN A 248 6.90 0.05 0.52
CA GLN A 248 5.89 -0.58 1.37
C GLN A 248 4.64 0.30 1.48
N THR A 249 4.78 1.63 1.60
CA THR A 249 3.68 2.59 1.62
C THR A 249 2.93 2.63 0.30
N VAL A 250 3.66 2.68 -0.83
CA VAL A 250 3.02 2.59 -2.16
C VAL A 250 2.30 1.26 -2.35
N LYS A 251 2.92 0.15 -1.91
CA LYS A 251 2.30 -1.17 -1.92
C LYS A 251 1.02 -1.23 -1.09
N ALA A 252 1.02 -0.58 0.07
CA ALA A 252 -0.16 -0.50 0.92
C ALA A 252 -1.28 0.26 0.20
N ALA A 253 -0.98 1.40 -0.41
CA ALA A 253 -1.96 2.16 -1.20
C ALA A 253 -2.56 1.33 -2.34
N LEU A 254 -1.74 0.60 -3.11
CA LEU A 254 -2.22 -0.31 -4.16
C LEU A 254 -3.10 -1.44 -3.60
N THR A 255 -2.77 -1.93 -2.41
CA THR A 255 -3.55 -2.97 -1.73
C THR A 255 -4.93 -2.45 -1.30
N PHE A 256 -4.99 -1.23 -0.77
CA PHE A 256 -6.25 -0.54 -0.46
C PHE A 256 -7.09 -0.33 -1.73
N TRP A 257 -6.44 0.06 -2.81
CA TRP A 257 -7.09 0.24 -4.11
C TRP A 257 -7.70 -1.06 -4.64
N VAL A 258 -6.97 -2.17 -4.61
CA VAL A 258 -7.51 -3.48 -4.99
C VAL A 258 -8.72 -3.83 -4.12
N LYS A 259 -8.63 -3.60 -2.81
CA LYS A 259 -9.74 -3.85 -1.88
C LYS A 259 -10.98 -3.01 -2.23
N GLU A 260 -10.83 -1.72 -2.54
CA GLU A 260 -11.94 -0.88 -2.99
C GLU A 260 -12.53 -1.34 -4.33
N HIS A 261 -11.67 -1.73 -5.28
CA HIS A 261 -12.10 -2.17 -6.60
C HIS A 261 -12.92 -3.47 -6.56
N ILE A 262 -12.48 -4.45 -5.77
CA ILE A 262 -13.14 -5.76 -5.61
C ILE A 262 -14.40 -5.63 -4.75
N GLY A 263 -14.36 -4.82 -3.68
CA GLY A 263 -15.45 -4.66 -2.74
C GLY A 263 -15.36 -5.58 -1.51
N TYR A 264 -16.37 -5.51 -0.65
CA TYR A 264 -16.39 -6.11 0.69
C TYR A 264 -16.92 -7.55 0.76
N GLU A 265 -17.23 -8.17 -0.39
CA GLU A 265 -17.78 -9.53 -0.47
C GLU A 265 -16.74 -10.63 -0.21
N ALA A 266 -15.44 -10.30 -0.28
CA ALA A 266 -14.35 -11.22 0.03
C ALA A 266 -13.83 -10.98 1.47
N ARG A 267 -14.52 -11.51 2.49
CA ARG A 267 -14.05 -11.50 3.89
C ARG A 267 -13.49 -12.86 4.29
N GLY A 268 -12.33 -12.87 4.95
CA GLY A 268 -11.79 -14.04 5.65
C GLY A 268 -11.41 -13.66 7.09
N GLY A 269 -11.83 -14.45 8.08
CA GLY A 269 -11.49 -14.27 9.49
C GLY A 269 -10.70 -15.45 10.08
N CYS A 270 -9.76 -15.21 10.99
CA CYS A 270 -8.80 -16.21 11.47
C CYS A 270 -9.42 -17.48 12.09
N ALA A 271 -10.62 -17.40 12.64
CA ALA A 271 -11.32 -18.55 13.21
C ALA A 271 -12.03 -19.41 12.14
N CYS A 272 -12.38 -18.83 10.99
CA CYS A 272 -13.11 -19.54 9.95
C CYS A 272 -12.20 -20.19 8.90
N ALA A 273 -10.89 -19.86 8.85
CA ALA A 273 -9.96 -20.40 7.84
C ALA A 273 -9.84 -21.92 7.85
N GLY A 274 -9.73 -22.55 9.04
CA GLY A 274 -9.62 -24.01 9.16
C GLY A 274 -10.88 -24.74 8.69
N PRO A 275 -12.06 -24.48 9.28
CA PRO A 275 -13.32 -25.07 8.83
C PRO A 275 -13.65 -24.76 7.36
N TYR A 276 -13.34 -23.55 6.90
CA TYR A 276 -13.49 -23.17 5.49
C TYR A 276 -12.56 -23.99 4.58
N ALA A 277 -11.30 -24.18 4.96
CA ALA A 277 -10.37 -25.01 4.20
C ALA A 277 -10.84 -26.47 4.13
N HIS A 278 -11.39 -27.01 5.22
CA HIS A 278 -11.97 -28.34 5.23
C HIS A 278 -13.15 -28.45 4.26
N SER A 279 -14.07 -27.48 4.31
CA SER A 279 -15.20 -27.43 3.38
C SER A 279 -14.76 -27.26 1.93
N LEU A 280 -13.78 -26.39 1.67
CA LEU A 280 -13.29 -26.09 0.32
C LEU A 280 -12.57 -27.28 -0.32
N LEU A 281 -11.86 -28.07 0.50
CA LEU A 281 -11.04 -29.19 0.04
C LEU A 281 -11.69 -30.56 0.29
N ASN A 282 -12.95 -30.59 0.73
CA ASN A 282 -13.67 -31.79 1.12
C ASN A 282 -12.87 -32.67 2.10
N VAL A 283 -12.21 -32.04 3.09
CA VAL A 283 -11.50 -32.75 4.16
C VAL A 283 -12.52 -33.16 5.21
N ASP A 284 -12.88 -34.44 5.19
CA ASP A 284 -13.70 -35.05 6.23
C ASP A 284 -12.93 -35.25 7.54
N GLU A 285 -13.63 -35.74 8.56
CA GLU A 285 -13.06 -36.00 9.88
C GLU A 285 -11.88 -36.98 9.83
N ALA A 286 -11.98 -38.06 9.05
CA ALA A 286 -10.92 -39.06 8.94
C ALA A 286 -9.64 -38.48 8.34
N HIS A 287 -9.75 -37.69 7.27
CA HIS A 287 -8.63 -37.00 6.66
C HIS A 287 -8.02 -35.94 7.60
N SER A 288 -8.86 -35.20 8.33
CA SER A 288 -8.39 -34.24 9.32
C SER A 288 -7.57 -34.89 10.44
N LEU A 289 -8.04 -36.02 10.97
CA LEU A 289 -7.33 -36.79 11.99
C LEU A 289 -6.02 -37.36 11.43
N ALA A 290 -6.00 -37.82 10.17
CA ALA A 290 -4.78 -38.26 9.51
C ALA A 290 -3.74 -37.14 9.38
N PHE A 291 -4.17 -35.91 9.04
CA PHE A 291 -3.26 -34.75 9.02
C PHE A 291 -2.69 -34.45 10.40
N ARG A 292 -3.52 -34.51 11.45
CA ARG A 292 -3.08 -34.34 12.84
C ARG A 292 -2.04 -35.40 13.24
N ASP A 293 -2.31 -36.66 12.95
CA ASP A 293 -1.42 -37.76 13.34
C ASP A 293 -0.08 -37.70 12.60
N ALA A 294 -0.06 -37.29 11.33
CA ALA A 294 1.17 -37.04 10.59
C ALA A 294 1.93 -35.82 11.16
N PHE A 295 1.24 -34.73 11.51
CA PHE A 295 1.87 -33.59 12.18
C PHE A 295 2.51 -33.99 13.53
N LEU A 296 1.82 -34.79 14.34
CA LEU A 296 2.35 -35.29 15.63
C LEU A 296 3.57 -36.19 15.47
N LYS A 297 3.73 -36.84 14.31
CA LYS A 297 4.92 -37.63 13.94
C LYS A 297 6.07 -36.77 13.41
N GLY A 298 5.94 -35.44 13.39
CA GLY A 298 6.98 -34.50 12.97
C GLY A 298 7.00 -34.19 11.47
N TYR A 299 6.03 -34.68 10.69
CA TYR A 299 5.94 -34.33 9.27
C TYR A 299 5.49 -32.87 9.11
N GLN A 300 6.27 -32.09 8.36
CA GLN A 300 5.95 -30.71 8.00
C GLN A 300 5.26 -30.64 6.63
N GLY A 301 4.43 -29.61 6.40
CA GLY A 301 3.75 -29.41 5.10
C GLY A 301 2.60 -30.39 4.81
N VAL A 302 2.10 -31.09 5.83
CA VAL A 302 1.01 -32.07 5.70
C VAL A 302 -0.31 -31.41 5.30
N LYS A 303 -0.56 -30.19 5.78
CA LYS A 303 -1.75 -29.42 5.43
C LYS A 303 -1.57 -28.79 4.04
N PRO A 304 -2.54 -28.91 3.13
CA PRO A 304 -2.41 -28.46 1.74
C PRO A 304 -2.38 -26.92 1.54
N GLY A 305 -2.54 -26.13 2.61
CA GLY A 305 -2.08 -24.73 2.61
C GLY A 305 -2.77 -23.75 3.55
N TRP A 306 -3.17 -24.17 4.76
CA TRP A 306 -3.49 -23.25 5.85
C TRP A 306 -2.58 -23.45 7.07
N ALA A 307 -2.21 -22.36 7.75
CA ALA A 307 -1.19 -22.40 8.81
C ALA A 307 -1.74 -22.83 10.18
N ARG A 308 -3.07 -22.95 10.35
CA ARG A 308 -3.70 -23.18 11.67
C ARG A 308 -4.37 -24.54 11.81
#